data_AF-A0A0K2THW1-F1
#
_entry.id   AF-A0A0K2THW1-F1
#
_cell.length_a   1.000
_cell.length_b   1.000
_cell.length_c   1.000
_cell.angle_alpha   90.00
_cell.angle_beta   90.00
_cell.angle_gamma   90.00
#
_symmetry.space_group_name_H-M   'P 1'
#
loop_
_entity.id
_entity.type
_entity.pdbx_description
1 polymer ?
#
loop_
_entity_poly.entity_id
_entity_poly.type
_entity_poly.pdbx_seq_one_letter_code
_entity_poly.pdbx_strand_id
1 'polypeptide(L)'
;INSISSYISYPRISYGAVDKPEPILRNIMEELKSKKFDFIKSKVKAYKGHVTRSINELKRSNRMELVEISHQRARGRLHILEDILELMELKSETKEQQEDILMFMEERDRMDEEIMKELTKKMEELAGKEHQHLPSKDGECKVYGKIAYKEPELLRGSMDLNEFIEWKPSFEDYRQLAGVDSYSHAKQLANLRSFMDIEMREKLRVSIGIKENTVLSIPEILEELRKYFRSQYNIILDKVKFHSLYQKEGQSFEDFYVEVTRTANRAELNERCGNKDC
;
A
#
# COMPACT_ATOMS: atom_id res chain seq x y z
N ILE A 1 49.69 4.84 -1.98
CA ILE A 1 49.77 4.10 -3.26
C ILE A 1 48.52 3.22 -3.31
N ASN A 2 47.62 3.54 -4.25
CA ASN A 2 46.53 2.78 -4.88
C ASN A 2 46.42 1.27 -4.52
N SER A 3 45.28 0.58 -4.49
CA SER A 3 43.85 0.79 -4.79
C SER A 3 43.17 -0.59 -4.63
N ILE A 4 41.83 -0.61 -4.65
CA ILE A 4 40.91 -1.73 -4.94
C ILE A 4 40.33 -2.45 -3.70
N SER A 5 39.16 -1.99 -3.27
CA SER A 5 37.96 -2.83 -3.34
C SER A 5 36.72 -1.94 -3.47
N SER A 6 36.25 -1.82 -4.71
CA SER A 6 35.00 -1.18 -5.07
C SER A 6 33.83 -2.07 -4.65
N TYR A 7 33.33 -1.87 -3.43
CA TYR A 7 32.05 -2.46 -3.05
C TYR A 7 30.93 -1.69 -3.74
N ILE A 8 30.14 -2.44 -4.49
CA ILE A 8 28.95 -1.99 -5.19
C ILE A 8 28.04 -1.30 -4.15
N SER A 9 27.93 0.02 -4.26
CA SER A 9 26.96 0.83 -3.54
C SER A 9 25.58 0.50 -4.11
N TYR A 10 24.84 -0.36 -3.42
CA TYR A 10 23.42 -0.51 -3.70
C TYR A 10 22.71 0.79 -3.33
N PRO A 11 21.80 1.30 -4.18
CA PRO A 11 21.03 2.49 -3.85
C PRO A 11 20.28 2.24 -2.55
N ARG A 12 20.60 3.05 -1.53
CA ARG A 12 19.89 3.12 -0.27
C ARG A 12 18.46 3.54 -0.58
N ILE A 13 17.55 2.58 -0.73
CA ILE A 13 16.13 2.86 -0.77
C ILE A 13 15.81 3.47 0.58
N SER A 14 15.63 4.80 0.59
CA SER A 14 15.12 5.52 1.73
C SER A 14 13.70 5.04 1.95
N TYR A 15 13.53 4.09 2.86
CA TYR A 15 12.24 3.77 3.43
C TYR A 15 11.79 5.00 4.20
N GLY A 16 10.92 5.79 3.55
CA GLY A 16 10.25 6.92 4.18
C GLY A 16 9.63 6.45 5.48
N ALA A 17 10.06 7.09 6.57
CA ALA A 17 9.62 6.95 7.95
C ALA A 17 8.45 5.97 8.14
N VAL A 18 8.77 4.69 8.37
CA VAL A 18 7.82 3.75 8.96
C VAL A 18 7.58 4.25 10.38
N ASP A 19 6.37 4.76 10.57
CA ASP A 19 5.92 5.38 11.80
C ASP A 19 6.01 4.37 12.94
N LYS A 20 7.11 4.50 13.68
CA LYS A 20 7.37 3.98 15.03
C LYS A 20 7.34 2.45 15.19
N PRO A 21 8.37 1.86 15.83
CA PRO A 21 8.34 0.46 16.23
C PRO A 21 7.10 0.20 17.08
N GLU A 22 6.45 -0.98 16.93
CA GLU A 22 5.37 -1.43 17.82
C GLU A 22 5.73 -1.11 19.29
N PRO A 23 4.77 -0.87 20.20
CA PRO A 23 5.05 -0.50 21.59
C PRO A 23 6.07 -1.41 22.29
N ILE A 24 6.09 -2.69 21.91
CA ILE A 24 7.03 -3.72 22.38
C ILE A 24 8.46 -3.48 21.86
N LEU A 25 8.61 -2.99 20.63
CA LEU A 25 9.89 -2.78 19.95
C LEU A 25 10.61 -1.51 20.41
N ARG A 26 9.87 -0.43 20.67
CA ARG A 26 10.47 0.74 21.32
C ARG A 26 10.98 0.40 22.72
N ASN A 27 10.27 -0.45 23.44
CA ASN A 27 10.68 -0.84 24.78
C ASN A 27 11.98 -1.68 24.76
N ILE A 28 12.10 -2.64 23.83
CA ILE A 28 13.33 -3.44 23.67
C ILE A 28 14.53 -2.56 23.30
N MET A 29 14.38 -1.64 22.34
CA MET A 29 15.51 -0.80 21.91
C MET A 29 15.94 0.20 22.99
N GLU A 30 15.01 0.82 23.71
CA GLU A 30 15.33 1.70 24.84
C GLU A 30 16.03 0.95 26.00
N GLU A 31 15.57 -0.26 26.31
CA GLU A 31 16.21 -1.11 27.33
C GLU A 31 17.66 -1.47 26.98
N LEU A 32 17.96 -1.67 25.69
CA LEU A 32 19.27 -2.10 25.21
C LEU A 32 20.29 -0.97 25.11
N LYS A 33 19.87 0.29 24.92
CA LYS A 33 20.77 1.46 24.81
C LYS A 33 21.71 1.63 26.01
N SER A 34 21.25 1.27 27.22
CA SER A 34 22.06 1.35 28.44
C SER A 34 22.96 0.13 28.70
N LYS A 35 22.88 -0.91 27.87
CA LYS A 35 23.56 -2.19 28.10
C LYS A 35 24.93 -2.26 27.44
N LYS A 36 25.77 -3.16 27.95
CA LYS A 36 27.10 -3.47 27.43
C LYS A 36 27.03 -4.38 26.20
N PHE A 37 28.07 -4.35 25.37
CA PHE A 37 28.18 -5.13 24.13
C PHE A 37 27.81 -6.61 24.30
N ASP A 38 28.37 -7.30 25.30
CA ASP A 38 28.13 -8.74 25.51
C ASP A 38 26.65 -9.07 25.77
N PHE A 39 25.93 -8.17 26.43
CA PHE A 39 24.50 -8.33 26.67
C PHE A 39 23.71 -8.20 25.35
N ILE A 40 24.08 -7.23 24.52
CA ILE A 40 23.48 -7.03 23.19
C ILE A 40 23.82 -8.23 22.28
N LYS A 41 25.04 -8.77 22.39
CA LYS A 41 25.48 -10.00 21.69
C LYS A 41 24.63 -11.21 22.06
N SER A 42 24.35 -11.38 23.35
CA SER A 42 23.42 -12.42 23.83
C SER A 42 22.02 -12.23 23.25
N LYS A 43 21.55 -10.98 23.16
CA LYS A 43 20.22 -10.66 22.60
C LYS A 43 20.12 -10.91 21.11
N VAL A 44 21.14 -10.60 20.31
CA VAL A 44 21.23 -10.96 18.89
C VAL A 44 21.09 -12.47 18.71
N LYS A 45 21.83 -13.27 19.48
CA LYS A 45 21.74 -14.74 19.43
C LYS A 45 20.32 -15.24 19.76
N ALA A 46 19.68 -14.66 20.76
CA ALA A 46 18.30 -15.01 21.12
C ALA A 46 17.30 -14.60 20.02
N TYR A 47 17.45 -13.40 19.45
CA TYR A 47 16.54 -12.86 18.44
C TYR A 47 16.65 -13.58 17.10
N LYS A 48 17.85 -13.98 16.70
CA LYS A 48 18.07 -14.94 15.62
C LYS A 48 17.19 -16.20 15.78
N GLY A 49 17.16 -16.79 16.98
CA GLY A 49 16.31 -17.94 17.27
C GLY A 49 14.79 -17.66 17.15
N HIS A 50 14.35 -16.40 17.27
CA HIS A 50 12.99 -15.99 16.97
C HIS A 50 12.74 -15.87 15.47
N VAL A 51 13.68 -15.28 14.72
CA VAL A 51 13.64 -15.21 13.25
C VAL A 51 13.57 -16.61 12.64
N THR A 52 14.46 -17.52 13.04
CA THR A 52 14.46 -18.91 12.57
C THR A 52 13.14 -19.63 12.85
N ARG A 53 12.51 -19.38 14.01
CA ARG A 53 11.18 -19.94 14.32
C ARG A 53 10.11 -19.41 13.36
N SER A 54 10.09 -18.11 13.08
CA SER A 54 9.15 -17.52 12.13
C SER A 54 9.40 -17.99 10.68
N ILE A 55 10.65 -18.20 10.27
CA ILE A 55 10.99 -18.84 8.99
C ILE A 55 10.42 -20.26 8.92
N ASN A 56 10.55 -21.05 10.01
CA ASN A 56 9.99 -22.39 10.05
C ASN A 56 8.46 -22.41 10.04
N GLU A 57 7.80 -21.40 10.63
CA GLU A 57 6.35 -21.20 10.50
C GLU A 57 5.94 -20.91 9.05
N LEU A 58 6.71 -20.07 8.35
CA LEU A 58 6.51 -19.79 6.92
C LEU A 58 6.65 -21.08 6.08
N LYS A 59 7.71 -21.87 6.30
CA LYS A 59 7.93 -23.16 5.63
C LYS A 59 6.77 -24.14 5.81
N ARG A 60 6.16 -24.16 6.99
CA ARG A 60 5.03 -25.05 7.34
C ARG A 60 3.68 -24.53 6.85
N SER A 61 3.60 -23.26 6.46
CA SER A 61 2.37 -22.66 5.98
C SER A 61 1.98 -23.24 4.61
N ASN A 62 0.70 -23.58 4.48
CA ASN A 62 0.13 -24.24 3.31
C ASN A 62 -1.14 -23.53 2.77
N ARG A 63 -1.56 -22.44 3.42
CA ARG A 63 -2.64 -21.56 2.97
C ARG A 63 -2.07 -20.17 2.69
N MET A 64 -2.49 -19.52 1.61
CA MET A 64 -1.95 -18.23 1.17
C MET A 64 -2.00 -17.16 2.28
N GLU A 65 -3.13 -17.05 2.98
CA GLU A 65 -3.31 -16.15 4.13
C GLU A 65 -2.29 -16.41 5.25
N LEU A 66 -1.99 -17.69 5.53
CA LEU A 66 -1.01 -18.07 6.56
C LEU A 66 0.43 -17.89 6.08
N VAL A 67 0.69 -18.07 4.79
CA VAL A 67 2.00 -17.79 4.17
C VAL A 67 2.31 -16.29 4.28
N GLU A 68 1.36 -15.42 3.94
CA GLU A 68 1.54 -13.97 4.02
C GLU A 68 1.73 -13.49 5.47
N ILE A 69 0.89 -13.96 6.40
CA ILE A 69 1.03 -13.65 7.84
C ILE A 69 2.37 -14.14 8.39
N SER A 70 2.79 -15.36 8.04
CA SER A 70 4.06 -15.92 8.53
C SER A 70 5.27 -15.23 7.89
N HIS A 71 5.18 -14.82 6.63
CA HIS A 71 6.19 -14.01 5.95
C HIS A 71 6.35 -12.64 6.61
N GLN A 72 5.25 -11.92 6.82
CA GLN A 72 5.27 -10.62 7.50
C GLN A 72 5.84 -10.74 8.92
N ARG A 73 5.50 -11.82 9.64
CA ARG A 73 6.08 -12.10 10.96
C ARG A 73 7.59 -12.35 10.89
N ALA A 74 8.08 -13.13 9.93
CA ALA A 74 9.50 -13.39 9.76
C ALA A 74 10.28 -12.12 9.38
N ARG A 75 9.77 -11.32 8.44
CA ARG A 75 10.32 -10.00 8.06
C ARG A 75 10.36 -9.03 9.24
N GLY A 76 9.27 -8.92 10.00
CA GLY A 76 9.22 -8.07 11.18
C GLY A 76 10.26 -8.47 12.24
N ARG A 77 10.45 -9.77 12.48
CA ARG A 77 11.51 -10.25 13.38
C ARG A 77 12.92 -9.98 12.86
N LEU A 78 13.13 -10.04 11.54
CA LEU A 78 14.40 -9.75 10.91
C LEU A 78 14.78 -8.26 11.04
N HIS A 79 13.84 -7.34 10.85
CA HIS A 79 14.09 -5.90 11.05
C HIS A 79 14.51 -5.58 12.49
N ILE A 80 13.92 -6.26 13.47
CA ILE A 80 14.31 -6.04 14.87
C ILE A 80 15.72 -6.58 15.13
N LEU A 81 16.10 -7.68 14.49
CA LEU A 81 17.47 -8.18 14.55
C LEU A 81 18.45 -7.16 13.93
N GLU A 82 18.08 -6.53 12.81
CA GLU A 82 18.84 -5.46 12.17
C GLU A 82 19.01 -4.25 13.10
N ASP A 83 17.93 -3.76 13.72
CA ASP A 83 18.00 -2.66 14.70
C ASP A 83 18.95 -2.98 15.88
N ILE A 84 18.93 -4.22 16.38
CA ILE A 84 19.83 -4.66 17.47
C ILE A 84 21.28 -4.72 16.97
N LEU A 85 21.51 -5.14 15.73
CA LEU A 85 22.85 -5.18 15.12
C LEU A 85 23.42 -3.78 14.89
N GLU A 86 22.60 -2.82 14.44
CA GLU A 86 23.02 -1.42 14.34
C GLU A 86 23.43 -0.85 15.71
N LEU A 87 22.66 -1.16 16.76
CA LEU A 87 23.01 -0.76 18.13
C LEU A 87 24.31 -1.43 18.61
N MET A 88 24.55 -2.68 18.19
CA MET A 88 25.77 -3.42 18.51
C MET A 88 26.99 -2.79 17.81
N GLU A 89 26.84 -2.38 16.56
CA GLU A 89 27.87 -1.67 15.80
C GLU A 89 28.27 -0.37 16.49
N LEU A 90 27.28 0.45 16.90
CA LEU A 90 27.50 1.69 17.63
C LEU A 90 28.22 1.53 18.97
N LYS A 91 28.15 0.33 19.57
CA LYS A 91 28.75 0.01 20.87
C LYS A 91 30.01 -0.85 20.75
N SER A 92 30.46 -1.16 19.54
CA SER A 92 31.69 -1.88 19.32
C SER A 92 32.89 -0.97 19.61
N GLU A 93 33.87 -1.50 20.33
CA GLU A 93 35.08 -0.79 20.72
C GLU A 93 36.34 -1.52 20.23
N THR A 94 36.22 -2.80 19.88
CA THR A 94 37.35 -3.64 19.46
C THR A 94 37.14 -4.25 18.07
N LYS A 95 38.26 -4.60 17.41
CA LYS A 95 38.24 -5.28 16.12
C LYS A 95 37.55 -6.65 16.17
N GLU A 96 37.74 -7.39 17.27
CA GLU A 96 37.07 -8.68 17.51
C GLU A 96 35.55 -8.53 17.57
N GLN A 97 35.05 -7.47 18.20
CA GLN A 97 33.62 -7.15 18.24
C GLN A 97 33.07 -6.77 16.85
N GLN A 98 33.86 -6.09 16.03
CA GLN A 98 33.49 -5.78 14.64
C GLN A 98 33.42 -7.04 13.75
N GLU A 99 34.33 -8.00 13.96
CA GLU A 99 34.30 -9.30 13.28
C GLU A 99 33.06 -10.12 13.69
N ASP A 100 32.66 -10.08 14.96
CA ASP A 100 31.40 -10.66 15.43
C ASP A 100 30.17 -10.03 14.73
N ILE A 101 30.14 -8.70 14.62
CA ILE A 101 29.04 -7.97 13.95
C ILE A 101 28.95 -8.39 12.49
N LEU A 102 30.08 -8.44 11.78
CA LEU A 102 30.13 -8.85 10.39
C LEU A 102 29.56 -10.26 10.20
N MET A 103 29.95 -11.20 11.07
CA MET A 103 29.41 -12.56 11.06
C MET A 103 27.87 -12.58 11.24
N PHE A 104 27.34 -11.75 12.14
CA PHE A 104 25.90 -11.65 12.35
C PHE A 104 25.16 -10.95 11.20
N MET A 105 25.78 -9.96 10.54
CA MET A 105 25.22 -9.30 9.36
C MET A 105 25.11 -10.27 8.18
N GLU A 106 26.15 -11.04 7.90
CA GLU A 106 26.10 -12.09 6.88
C GLU A 106 25.02 -13.13 7.20
N GLU A 107 24.83 -13.45 8.48
CA GLU A 107 23.79 -14.37 8.91
C GLU A 107 22.38 -13.79 8.77
N ARG A 108 22.19 -12.51 9.05
CA ARG A 108 20.94 -11.79 8.76
C ARG A 108 20.64 -11.85 7.26
N ASP A 109 21.63 -11.61 6.41
CA ASP A 109 21.47 -11.62 4.95
C ASP A 109 21.07 -13.00 4.43
N ARG A 110 21.71 -14.05 4.96
CA ARG A 110 21.28 -15.44 4.69
C ARG A 110 19.82 -15.68 5.08
N MET A 111 19.38 -15.14 6.22
CA MET A 111 17.99 -15.27 6.66
C MET A 111 17.00 -14.48 5.80
N ASP A 112 17.35 -13.27 5.33
CA ASP A 112 16.48 -12.51 4.40
C ASP A 112 16.32 -13.24 3.07
N GLU A 113 17.43 -13.74 2.52
CA GLU A 113 17.39 -14.56 1.30
C GLU A 113 16.53 -15.81 1.49
N GLU A 114 16.64 -16.47 2.65
CA GLU A 114 15.84 -17.65 2.97
C GLU A 114 14.35 -17.32 3.07
N ILE A 115 13.98 -16.20 3.70
CA ILE A 115 12.60 -15.71 3.77
C ILE A 115 12.04 -15.45 2.37
N MET A 116 12.82 -14.78 1.51
CA MET A 116 12.41 -14.46 0.14
C MET A 116 12.29 -15.70 -0.74
N LYS A 117 13.27 -16.60 -0.69
CA LYS A 117 13.24 -17.88 -1.43
C LYS A 117 12.06 -18.74 -1.01
N GLU A 118 11.77 -18.83 0.29
CA GLU A 118 10.64 -19.61 0.78
C GLU A 118 9.29 -18.98 0.40
N LEU A 119 9.16 -17.65 0.42
CA LEU A 119 7.96 -16.97 -0.06
C LEU A 119 7.68 -17.29 -1.53
N THR A 120 8.68 -17.13 -2.40
CA THR A 120 8.55 -17.42 -3.83
C THR A 120 8.18 -18.88 -4.06
N LYS A 121 8.88 -19.80 -3.40
CA LYS A 121 8.58 -21.24 -3.46
C LYS A 121 7.15 -21.55 -3.02
N LYS A 122 6.64 -20.90 -1.97
CA LYS A 122 5.26 -21.08 -1.50
C LYS A 122 4.24 -20.51 -2.48
N MET A 123 4.53 -19.40 -3.12
CA MET A 123 3.69 -18.84 -4.18
C MET A 123 3.62 -19.79 -5.39
N GLU A 124 4.74 -20.37 -5.79
CA GLU A 124 4.82 -21.35 -6.89
C GLU A 124 4.13 -22.69 -6.54
N GLU A 125 4.37 -23.25 -5.35
CA GLU A 125 3.73 -24.49 -4.87
C GLU A 125 2.21 -24.37 -4.79
N LEU A 126 1.70 -23.18 -4.45
CA LEU A 126 0.26 -22.93 -4.34
C LEU A 126 -0.36 -22.57 -5.69
N ALA A 127 0.39 -22.00 -6.63
CA ALA A 127 -0.03 -21.84 -8.02
C ALA A 127 -0.08 -23.19 -8.77
N GLY A 128 0.85 -24.11 -8.50
CA GLY A 128 0.92 -25.43 -9.15
C GLY A 128 -0.13 -26.46 -8.71
N LYS A 129 -0.81 -26.24 -7.57
CA LYS A 129 -1.81 -27.16 -7.01
C LYS A 129 -3.23 -26.98 -7.57
N GLU A 130 -3.47 -26.00 -8.45
CA GLU A 130 -4.79 -25.72 -9.03
C GLU A 130 -5.21 -26.66 -10.19
N HIS A 131 -4.39 -27.63 -10.61
CA HIS A 131 -4.72 -28.49 -11.77
C HIS A 131 -5.08 -29.96 -11.48
N GLN A 132 -4.98 -30.47 -10.25
CA GLN A 132 -5.23 -31.90 -10.01
C GLN A 132 -5.81 -32.18 -8.61
N HIS A 133 -7.12 -31.99 -8.44
CA HIS A 133 -8.04 -32.95 -7.79
C HIS A 133 -9.41 -32.33 -7.48
N LEU A 134 -10.44 -32.78 -8.21
CA LEU A 134 -11.80 -32.93 -7.71
C LEU A 134 -12.01 -34.43 -7.49
N PRO A 135 -12.52 -34.85 -6.31
CA PRO A 135 -13.94 -35.20 -6.19
C PRO A 135 -14.55 -34.67 -4.88
N SER A 136 -15.69 -33.97 -4.94
CA SER A 136 -17.07 -34.49 -4.83
C SER A 136 -17.55 -34.78 -3.40
N LYS A 137 -18.53 -33.94 -3.01
CA LYS A 137 -19.71 -34.15 -2.15
C LYS A 137 -19.73 -33.72 -0.67
N ASP A 138 -20.72 -32.84 -0.45
CA ASP A 138 -21.60 -32.64 0.70
C ASP A 138 -21.13 -31.75 1.86
N GLY A 139 -21.62 -30.50 1.84
CA GLY A 139 -21.55 -29.53 2.95
C GLY A 139 -21.44 -28.10 2.44
N GLU A 140 -22.57 -27.47 2.10
CA GLU A 140 -22.63 -26.10 1.57
C GLU A 140 -22.01 -25.07 2.53
N CYS A 141 -20.86 -24.52 2.13
CA CYS A 141 -20.49 -23.15 2.43
C CYS A 141 -20.04 -22.53 1.10
N LYS A 142 -20.87 -21.65 0.53
CA LYS A 142 -20.62 -21.02 -0.77
C LYS A 142 -19.36 -20.16 -0.67
N VAL A 143 -18.26 -20.64 -1.27
CA VAL A 143 -17.02 -19.87 -1.46
C VAL A 143 -17.29 -18.86 -2.58
N TYR A 144 -17.40 -17.58 -2.23
CA TYR A 144 -17.39 -16.51 -3.22
C TYR A 144 -16.02 -16.54 -3.91
N GLY A 145 -16.01 -16.69 -5.24
CA GLY A 145 -14.79 -16.64 -6.03
C GLY A 145 -14.00 -15.37 -5.74
N LYS A 146 -12.67 -15.45 -5.83
CA LYS A 146 -11.77 -14.30 -5.75
C LYS A 146 -12.28 -13.22 -6.70
N ILE A 147 -12.87 -12.14 -6.16
CA ILE A 147 -13.36 -11.04 -6.99
C ILE A 147 -12.12 -10.40 -7.61
N ALA A 148 -11.88 -10.65 -8.89
CA ALA A 148 -10.89 -9.93 -9.66
C ALA A 148 -11.37 -8.48 -9.75
N TYR A 149 -10.75 -7.57 -9.01
CA TYR A 149 -11.06 -6.16 -9.06
C TYR A 149 -10.09 -5.44 -10.00
N LYS A 150 -10.62 -4.51 -10.79
CA LYS A 150 -9.82 -3.70 -11.71
C LYS A 150 -9.09 -2.63 -10.90
N GLU A 151 -7.78 -2.49 -11.12
CA GLU A 151 -7.04 -1.37 -10.56
C GLU A 151 -7.49 -0.05 -11.21
N PRO A 152 -7.69 1.01 -10.42
CA PRO A 152 -8.03 2.33 -10.95
C PRO A 152 -6.93 2.86 -11.85
N GLU A 153 -7.31 3.64 -12.85
CA GLU A 153 -6.34 4.41 -13.61
C GLU A 153 -5.66 5.47 -12.73
N LEU A 154 -4.51 5.99 -13.17
CA LEU A 154 -3.88 7.10 -12.47
C LEU A 154 -4.74 8.36 -12.57
N LEU A 155 -5.01 8.98 -11.42
CA LEU A 155 -5.55 10.33 -11.32
C LEU A 155 -4.46 11.30 -11.82
N ARG A 156 -4.66 11.83 -13.02
CA ARG A 156 -3.70 12.74 -13.65
C ARG A 156 -3.94 14.17 -13.22
N GLY A 157 -2.89 14.95 -13.08
CA GLY A 157 -3.01 16.38 -12.78
C GLY A 157 -3.79 17.14 -13.85
N SER A 158 -3.74 16.68 -15.11
CA SER A 158 -4.44 17.27 -16.24
C SER A 158 -5.94 16.94 -16.33
N MET A 159 -6.47 16.08 -15.45
CA MET A 159 -7.88 15.70 -15.50
C MET A 159 -8.82 16.87 -15.23
N ASP A 160 -9.99 16.85 -15.85
CA ASP A 160 -11.08 17.75 -15.52
C ASP A 160 -12.00 17.20 -14.42
N LEU A 161 -12.99 18.00 -14.00
CA LEU A 161 -13.95 17.61 -12.97
C LEU A 161 -14.72 16.33 -13.34
N ASN A 162 -14.98 16.09 -14.63
CA ASN A 162 -15.76 14.94 -15.09
C ASN A 162 -14.94 13.67 -15.01
N GLU A 163 -13.69 13.74 -15.49
CA GLU A 163 -12.75 12.63 -15.39
C GLU A 163 -12.54 12.26 -13.91
N PHE A 164 -12.47 13.24 -13.00
CA PHE A 164 -12.42 12.97 -11.56
C PHE A 164 -13.70 12.30 -11.03
N ILE A 165 -14.89 12.77 -11.42
CA ILE A 165 -16.17 12.18 -11.00
C ILE A 165 -16.31 10.72 -11.46
N GLU A 166 -15.78 10.36 -12.62
CA GLU A 166 -15.76 8.96 -13.10
C GLU A 166 -14.67 8.13 -12.43
N TRP A 167 -13.52 8.75 -12.17
CA TRP A 167 -12.40 8.08 -11.50
C TRP A 167 -12.72 7.73 -10.05
N LYS A 168 -13.39 8.64 -9.32
CA LYS A 168 -13.66 8.47 -7.87
C LYS A 168 -14.40 7.16 -7.54
N PRO A 169 -15.52 6.80 -8.19
CA PRO A 169 -16.19 5.52 -7.97
C PRO A 169 -15.27 4.32 -8.25
N SER A 170 -14.47 4.38 -9.32
CA SER A 170 -13.52 3.30 -9.65
C SER A 170 -12.49 3.09 -8.54
N PHE A 171 -11.99 4.18 -7.95
CA PHE A 171 -11.10 4.12 -6.79
C PHE A 171 -11.82 3.64 -5.52
N GLU A 172 -13.06 4.06 -5.28
CA GLU A 172 -13.85 3.63 -4.12
C GLU A 172 -14.17 2.13 -4.18
N ASP A 173 -14.54 1.60 -5.35
CA ASP A 173 -14.78 0.17 -5.57
C ASP A 173 -13.50 -0.64 -5.35
N TYR A 174 -12.38 -0.19 -5.91
CA TYR A 174 -11.06 -0.80 -5.64
C TYR A 174 -10.74 -0.78 -4.15
N ARG A 175 -10.93 0.35 -3.48
CA ARG A 175 -10.59 0.54 -2.06
C ARG A 175 -11.38 -0.44 -1.17
N GLN A 176 -12.66 -0.66 -1.49
CA GLN A 176 -13.51 -1.63 -0.81
C GLN A 176 -13.07 -3.07 -1.10
N LEU A 177 -12.87 -3.43 -2.37
CA LEU A 177 -12.53 -4.79 -2.78
C LEU A 177 -11.12 -5.21 -2.35
N ALA A 178 -10.16 -4.29 -2.39
CA ALA A 178 -8.79 -4.48 -1.93
C ALA A 178 -8.65 -4.36 -0.40
N GLY A 179 -9.75 -4.12 0.33
CA GLY A 179 -9.76 -4.06 1.79
C GLY A 179 -8.89 -2.93 2.37
N VAL A 180 -8.69 -1.84 1.62
CA VAL A 180 -7.78 -0.74 1.99
C VAL A 180 -8.17 -0.10 3.32
N ASP A 181 -9.46 -0.08 3.64
CA ASP A 181 -9.99 0.47 4.91
C ASP A 181 -9.49 -0.25 6.16
N SER A 182 -9.00 -1.49 6.01
CA SER A 182 -8.37 -2.24 7.11
C SER A 182 -6.94 -1.78 7.42
N TYR A 183 -6.32 -0.98 6.54
CA TYR A 183 -4.95 -0.53 6.69
C TYR A 183 -4.83 0.66 7.65
N SER A 184 -3.61 0.90 8.16
CA SER A 184 -3.34 2.13 8.91
C SER A 184 -3.58 3.36 8.05
N HIS A 185 -3.96 4.49 8.67
CA HIS A 185 -4.23 5.75 7.98
C HIS A 185 -3.08 6.16 7.03
N ALA A 186 -1.83 6.03 7.48
CA ALA A 186 -0.65 6.28 6.65
C ALA A 186 -0.57 5.37 5.41
N LYS A 187 -0.93 4.08 5.53
CA LYS A 187 -0.97 3.14 4.40
C LYS A 187 -2.14 3.43 3.46
N GLN A 188 -3.30 3.81 3.98
CA GLN A 188 -4.44 4.24 3.17
C GLN A 188 -4.08 5.48 2.34
N LEU A 189 -3.40 6.44 2.97
CA LEU A 189 -2.96 7.67 2.33
C LEU A 189 -1.87 7.43 1.28
N ALA A 190 -0.93 6.52 1.57
CA ALA A 190 0.08 6.09 0.59
C ALA A 190 -0.56 5.38 -0.60
N ASN A 191 -1.56 4.53 -0.37
CA ASN A 191 -2.34 3.87 -1.41
C ASN A 191 -3.10 4.87 -2.29
N LEU A 192 -3.78 5.87 -1.70
CA LEU A 192 -4.40 6.94 -2.47
C LEU A 192 -3.36 7.67 -3.35
N ARG A 193 -2.20 8.00 -2.78
CA ARG A 193 -1.12 8.67 -3.53
C ARG A 193 -0.52 7.79 -4.62
N SER A 194 -0.48 6.46 -4.47
CA SER A 194 0.04 5.58 -5.53
C SER A 194 -0.79 5.65 -6.82
N PHE A 195 -2.07 6.02 -6.72
CA PHE A 195 -2.93 6.27 -7.87
C PHE A 195 -2.91 7.72 -8.36
N MET A 196 -1.93 8.53 -7.95
CA MET A 196 -1.73 9.90 -8.44
C MET A 196 -0.42 10.01 -9.20
N ASP A 197 -0.46 10.69 -10.34
CA ASP A 197 0.76 11.09 -11.05
C ASP A 197 1.52 12.19 -10.29
N ILE A 198 2.71 12.54 -10.79
CA ILE A 198 3.59 13.52 -10.14
C ILE A 198 2.91 14.90 -10.07
N GLU A 199 2.19 15.30 -11.12
CA GLU A 199 1.53 16.60 -11.19
C GLU A 199 0.37 16.70 -10.18
N MET A 200 -0.44 15.66 -10.06
CA MET A 200 -1.54 15.61 -9.11
C MET A 200 -1.05 15.56 -7.66
N ARG A 201 0.05 14.85 -7.38
CA ARG A 201 0.69 14.87 -6.05
C ARG A 201 1.17 16.28 -5.69
N GLU A 202 1.70 17.03 -6.65
CA GLU A 202 2.13 18.41 -6.43
C GLU A 202 0.94 19.33 -6.18
N LYS A 203 -0.13 19.20 -6.98
CA LYS A 203 -1.39 19.93 -6.78
C LYS A 203 -2.01 19.63 -5.41
N LEU A 204 -2.00 18.37 -4.98
CA LEU A 204 -2.47 17.95 -3.66
C LEU A 204 -1.69 18.63 -2.53
N ARG A 205 -0.37 18.73 -2.68
CA ARG A 205 0.52 19.35 -1.68
C ARG A 205 0.43 20.87 -1.64
N VAL A 206 0.46 21.52 -2.80
CA VAL A 206 0.61 22.97 -2.93
C VAL A 206 -0.73 23.70 -3.04
N SER A 207 -1.60 23.25 -3.95
CA SER A 207 -2.86 23.93 -4.24
C SER A 207 -3.96 23.55 -3.26
N ILE A 208 -4.05 22.26 -2.90
CA ILE A 208 -5.07 21.73 -1.98
C ILE A 208 -4.59 21.81 -0.52
N GLY A 209 -3.27 21.85 -0.30
CA GLY A 209 -2.67 22.00 1.03
C GLY A 209 -2.64 20.72 1.88
N ILE A 210 -2.85 19.56 1.26
CA ILE A 210 -2.88 18.26 1.96
C ILE A 210 -1.45 17.70 2.04
N LYS A 211 -0.86 17.83 3.23
CA LYS A 211 0.51 17.39 3.53
C LYS A 211 0.60 15.88 3.74
N GLU A 212 1.84 15.37 3.78
CA GLU A 212 2.11 13.93 3.94
C GLU A 212 1.53 13.33 5.21
N ASN A 213 1.50 14.12 6.29
CA ASN A 213 1.03 13.78 7.63
C ASN A 213 -0.37 14.35 7.95
N THR A 214 -1.22 14.53 6.94
CA THR A 214 -2.59 15.01 7.14
C THR A 214 -3.37 14.09 8.10
N VAL A 215 -4.28 14.66 8.88
CA VAL A 215 -5.24 13.91 9.72
C VAL A 215 -6.55 13.61 8.99
N LEU A 216 -6.73 14.16 7.79
CA LEU A 216 -7.92 13.94 6.97
C LEU A 216 -8.02 12.46 6.57
N SER A 217 -9.20 11.90 6.73
CA SER A 217 -9.57 10.58 6.22
C SER A 217 -9.60 10.56 4.68
N ILE A 218 -9.51 9.39 4.07
CA ILE A 218 -9.58 9.24 2.60
C ILE A 218 -10.85 9.88 2.01
N PRO A 219 -12.06 9.69 2.58
CA PRO A 219 -13.25 10.38 2.10
C PRO A 219 -13.15 11.91 2.13
N GLU A 220 -12.57 12.49 3.18
CA GLU A 220 -12.38 13.94 3.28
C GLU A 220 -11.38 14.44 2.23
N ILE A 221 -10.30 13.71 1.98
CA ILE A 221 -9.33 14.05 0.92
C ILE A 221 -9.98 13.99 -0.46
N LEU A 222 -10.82 12.99 -0.73
CA LEU A 222 -11.57 12.90 -1.99
C LEU A 222 -12.56 14.07 -2.16
N GLU A 223 -13.13 14.58 -1.09
CA GLU A 223 -14.00 15.76 -1.15
C GLU A 223 -13.21 17.06 -1.37
N GLU A 224 -12.03 17.22 -0.77
CA GLU A 224 -11.14 18.35 -1.07
C GLU A 224 -10.63 18.32 -2.52
N LEU A 225 -10.33 17.14 -3.05
CA LEU A 225 -10.04 16.95 -4.48
C LEU A 225 -11.21 17.38 -5.37
N ARG A 226 -12.44 16.96 -5.03
CA ARG A 226 -13.64 17.38 -5.74
C ARG A 226 -13.79 18.90 -5.76
N LYS A 227 -13.64 19.56 -4.61
CA LYS A 227 -13.71 21.03 -4.49
C LYS A 227 -12.64 21.71 -5.35
N TYR A 228 -11.43 21.17 -5.35
CA TYR A 228 -10.34 21.66 -6.19
C TYR A 228 -10.68 21.58 -7.69
N PHE A 229 -11.10 20.41 -8.18
CA PHE A 229 -11.51 20.28 -9.59
C PHE A 229 -12.70 21.18 -9.93
N ARG A 230 -13.64 21.34 -8.99
CA ARG A 230 -14.79 22.22 -9.16
C ARG A 230 -14.41 23.69 -9.25
N SER A 231 -13.41 24.13 -8.49
CA SER A 231 -12.93 25.51 -8.52
C SER A 231 -12.23 25.87 -9.83
N GLN A 232 -11.67 24.88 -10.54
CA GLN A 232 -11.10 25.07 -11.87
C GLN A 232 -12.17 25.11 -12.98
N TYR A 233 -13.43 24.81 -12.64
CA TYR A 233 -14.46 24.50 -13.63
C TYR A 233 -15.60 25.54 -13.67
N ASN A 234 -15.94 26.03 -14.87
CA ASN A 234 -17.01 27.01 -15.07
C ASN A 234 -18.37 26.33 -15.34
N ILE A 235 -19.25 26.35 -14.35
CA ILE A 235 -20.61 25.77 -14.43
C ILE A 235 -21.50 26.38 -15.53
N ILE A 236 -21.25 27.63 -15.93
CA ILE A 236 -22.06 28.26 -16.99
C ILE A 236 -21.89 27.51 -18.31
N LEU A 237 -20.67 27.01 -18.59
CA LEU A 237 -20.41 26.24 -19.80
C LEU A 237 -21.22 24.94 -19.83
N ASP A 238 -21.38 24.27 -18.69
CA ASP A 238 -22.19 23.05 -18.60
C ASP A 238 -23.69 23.32 -18.74
N LYS A 239 -24.19 24.43 -18.20
CA LYS A 239 -25.59 24.84 -18.41
C LYS A 239 -25.87 25.14 -19.88
N VAL A 240 -24.97 25.86 -20.55
CA VAL A 240 -25.07 26.12 -21.99
C VAL A 240 -25.03 24.80 -22.77
N LYS A 241 -24.11 23.90 -22.43
CA LYS A 241 -24.01 22.57 -23.04
C LYS A 241 -25.29 21.76 -22.85
N PHE A 242 -25.87 21.76 -21.64
CA PHE A 242 -27.14 21.10 -21.34
C PHE A 242 -28.28 21.62 -22.21
N HIS A 243 -28.46 22.95 -22.27
CA HIS A 243 -29.51 23.57 -23.09
C HIS A 243 -29.33 23.34 -24.59
N SER A 244 -28.11 23.02 -25.04
CA SER A 244 -27.81 22.73 -26.44
C SER A 244 -27.93 21.24 -26.79
N LEU A 245 -28.28 20.37 -25.83
CA LEU A 245 -28.45 18.94 -26.10
C LEU A 245 -29.74 18.69 -26.89
N TYR A 246 -29.61 17.85 -27.91
CA TYR A 246 -30.72 17.28 -28.67
C TYR A 246 -30.34 15.86 -29.08
N GLN A 247 -31.34 15.00 -29.23
CA GLN A 247 -31.12 13.62 -29.68
C GLN A 247 -30.64 13.63 -31.13
N LYS A 248 -29.48 13.01 -31.39
CA LYS A 248 -28.90 12.93 -32.73
C LYS A 248 -29.63 11.91 -33.59
N GLU A 249 -29.57 12.07 -34.90
CA GLU A 249 -30.10 11.09 -35.84
C GLU A 249 -29.41 9.73 -35.65
N GLY A 250 -30.21 8.68 -35.44
CA GLY A 250 -29.71 7.32 -35.17
C GLY A 250 -29.27 7.04 -33.73
N GLN A 251 -29.30 8.03 -32.82
CA GLN A 251 -29.02 7.81 -31.39
C GLN A 251 -30.23 7.13 -30.72
N SER A 252 -29.99 6.10 -29.92
CA SER A 252 -31.06 5.48 -29.14
C SER A 252 -31.58 6.43 -28.04
N PHE A 253 -32.82 6.21 -27.60
CA PHE A 253 -33.37 6.99 -26.48
C PHE A 253 -32.55 6.79 -25.19
N GLU A 254 -32.10 5.57 -24.92
CA GLU A 254 -31.31 5.25 -23.73
C GLU A 254 -29.98 6.02 -23.72
N ASP A 255 -29.26 6.01 -24.85
CA ASP A 255 -27.99 6.74 -24.97
C ASP A 255 -28.19 8.24 -24.79
N PHE A 256 -29.28 8.79 -25.35
CA PHE A 256 -29.62 10.19 -25.18
C PHE A 256 -29.99 10.53 -23.74
N TYR A 257 -30.78 9.67 -23.08
CA TYR A 257 -31.18 9.85 -21.68
C TYR A 257 -29.97 9.84 -20.74
N VAL A 258 -29.00 8.93 -20.96
CA VAL A 258 -27.73 8.91 -20.21
C VAL A 258 -26.95 10.21 -20.43
N GLU A 259 -26.86 10.71 -21.66
CA GLU A 259 -26.16 11.96 -21.99
C GLU A 259 -26.80 13.19 -21.33
N VAL A 260 -28.14 13.29 -21.37
CA VAL A 260 -28.93 14.35 -20.73
C VAL A 260 -28.73 14.30 -19.22
N THR A 261 -28.88 13.12 -18.61
CA THR A 261 -28.75 12.94 -17.15
C THR A 261 -27.35 13.28 -16.67
N ARG A 262 -26.32 12.82 -17.40
CA ARG A 262 -24.92 13.14 -17.10
C ARG A 262 -24.66 14.64 -17.18
N THR A 263 -25.17 15.31 -18.22
CA THR A 263 -24.97 16.75 -18.40
C THR A 263 -25.78 17.58 -17.41
N ALA A 264 -26.96 17.14 -17.01
CA ALA A 264 -27.77 17.76 -15.96
C ALA A 264 -27.07 17.70 -14.58
N ASN A 265 -26.49 16.55 -14.23
CA ASN A 265 -25.67 16.38 -13.03
C ASN A 265 -24.47 17.34 -13.04
N ARG A 266 -23.76 17.42 -14.17
CA ARG A 266 -22.62 18.34 -14.37
C ARG A 266 -23.00 19.81 -14.22
N ALA A 267 -24.18 20.19 -14.72
CA ALA A 267 -24.73 21.53 -14.61
C ALA A 267 -25.37 21.84 -13.24
N GLU A 268 -25.29 20.92 -12.27
CA GLU A 268 -25.92 20.99 -10.94
C GLU A 268 -27.44 21.25 -11.00
N LEU A 269 -28.10 20.76 -12.05
CA LEU A 269 -29.54 20.95 -12.22
C LEU A 269 -30.37 19.93 -11.41
N ASN A 270 -29.75 18.81 -11.02
CA ASN A 270 -30.42 17.70 -10.34
C ASN A 270 -30.61 17.90 -8.82
N GLU A 271 -29.93 18.87 -8.19
CA GLU A 271 -30.16 19.20 -6.77
C GLU A 271 -31.43 20.03 -6.55
N ARG A 272 -31.97 20.68 -7.60
CA ARG A 272 -33.25 21.40 -7.55
C ARG A 272 -34.45 20.60 -8.05
N CYS A 273 -34.23 19.50 -8.75
CA CYS A 273 -35.30 18.61 -9.21
C CYS A 273 -35.31 17.31 -8.39
N GLY A 274 -35.58 17.45 -7.09
CA GLY A 274 -36.12 16.36 -6.30
C GLY A 274 -37.54 16.08 -6.78
N ASN A 275 -37.65 15.15 -7.74
CA ASN A 275 -38.86 14.68 -8.41
C ASN A 275 -40.18 14.91 -7.63
N LYS A 276 -40.82 16.05 -7.90
CA LYS A 276 -42.27 16.30 -7.84
C LYS A 276 -42.54 17.34 -8.93
N ASP A 277 -42.80 16.85 -10.13
CA ASP A 277 -43.31 17.59 -11.28
C ASP A 277 -42.33 18.52 -12.01
N CYS A 278 -41.43 17.91 -12.80
CA CYS A 278 -40.88 18.51 -14.03
C CYS A 278 -41.24 17.62 -15.21
#